data_AF-A0AAE8K5V3-F1
#
_entry.id   AF-A0AAE8K5V3-F1
#
_cell.length_a   1.000
_cell.length_b   1.000
_cell.length_c   1.000
_cell.angle_alpha   90.00
_cell.angle_beta   90.00
_cell.angle_gamma   90.00
#
_symmetry.space_group_name_H-M   'P 1'
#
loop_
_entity.id
_entity.type
_entity.pdbx_description
1 polymer ?
#
loop_
_entity_poly.entity_id
_entity_poly.type
_entity_poly.pdbx_seq_one_letter_code
_entity_poly.pdbx_strand_id
1 'polypeptide(L)'
;MITIDWSTFSKNIKKYRKSQKLTQEDLANKLGISRSTLSYYEHGNIEPNIFVLITLSKLMNCSIDSLIGLSKKRKVQDPSIPDESNYKLEESENQNNENFKLEIEEIREERKKILEKTKRSFTELEMSKKRADRMYNEFEMSKKRADRMYNEFETSKRQVDRIIN
;
A
#
# COMPACT_ATOMS: atom_id res chain seq x y z
N MET A 1 -7.43 7.97 19.78
CA MET A 1 -7.24 6.61 19.21
C MET A 1 -8.56 6.16 18.61
N ILE A 2 -8.61 5.80 17.32
CA ILE A 2 -9.85 5.31 16.69
C ILE A 2 -10.08 3.88 17.18
N THR A 3 -11.22 3.59 17.78
CA THR A 3 -11.61 2.25 18.22
C THR A 3 -12.60 1.66 17.21
N ILE A 4 -12.28 0.49 16.66
CA ILE A 4 -13.14 -0.24 15.72
C ILE A 4 -13.96 -1.26 16.53
N ASP A 5 -15.27 -1.26 16.36
CA ASP A 5 -16.15 -2.26 16.96
C ASP A 5 -16.35 -3.45 16.01
N TRP A 6 -15.54 -4.49 16.18
CA TRP A 6 -15.63 -5.72 15.39
C TRP A 6 -16.92 -6.52 15.65
N SER A 7 -17.64 -6.25 16.74
CA SER A 7 -18.97 -6.84 16.97
C SER A 7 -19.96 -6.38 15.89
N THR A 8 -19.87 -5.10 15.51
CA THR A 8 -20.72 -4.53 14.45
C THR A 8 -20.41 -5.15 13.09
N PHE A 9 -19.13 -5.34 12.76
CA PHE A 9 -18.72 -6.05 11.54
C PHE A 9 -19.30 -7.46 11.46
N SER A 10 -19.14 -8.24 12.53
CA SER A 10 -19.61 -9.64 12.61
C SER A 10 -21.12 -9.76 12.38
N LYS A 11 -21.90 -8.80 12.89
CA LYS A 11 -23.35 -8.73 12.67
C LYS A 11 -23.70 -8.34 11.23
N ASN A 12 -22.99 -7.38 10.66
CA ASN A 12 -23.24 -6.86 9.31
C ASN A 12 -22.99 -7.91 8.22
N ILE A 13 -21.87 -8.64 8.31
CA ILE A 13 -21.55 -9.70 7.34
C ILE A 13 -22.61 -10.81 7.37
N LYS A 14 -23.02 -11.24 8.58
CA LYS A 14 -24.05 -12.27 8.77
C LYS A 14 -25.42 -11.81 8.25
N LYS A 15 -25.78 -10.54 8.49
CA LYS A 15 -27.02 -9.92 7.97
C LYS A 15 -27.03 -9.92 6.45
N TYR A 16 -25.94 -9.47 5.83
CA TYR A 16 -25.82 -9.42 4.38
C TYR A 16 -25.90 -10.81 3.74
N ARG A 17 -25.14 -11.77 4.26
CA ARG A 17 -25.17 -13.16 3.78
C ARG A 17 -26.59 -13.70 3.77
N LYS A 18 -27.33 -13.48 4.86
CA LYS A 18 -28.74 -13.88 4.98
C LYS A 18 -29.65 -13.12 4.01
N SER A 19 -29.44 -11.81 3.79
CA SER A 19 -30.26 -11.04 2.84
C SER A 19 -30.09 -11.51 1.39
N GLN A 20 -28.92 -12.05 1.05
CA GLN A 20 -28.66 -12.65 -0.26
C GLN A 20 -28.95 -14.15 -0.33
N LYS A 21 -29.52 -14.74 0.73
CA LYS A 21 -29.82 -16.18 0.84
C LYS A 21 -28.59 -17.08 0.59
N LEU A 22 -27.39 -16.61 0.95
CA LEU A 22 -26.15 -17.37 0.78
C LEU A 22 -25.87 -18.27 1.98
N THR A 23 -25.31 -19.46 1.73
CA THR A 23 -24.71 -20.26 2.79
C THR A 23 -23.34 -19.70 3.20
N GLN A 24 -22.80 -20.15 4.33
CA GLN A 24 -21.43 -19.77 4.71
C GLN A 24 -20.41 -20.26 3.67
N GLU A 25 -20.63 -21.43 3.09
CA GLU A 25 -19.77 -21.95 2.02
C GLU A 25 -19.79 -21.02 0.80
N ASP A 26 -20.98 -20.59 0.36
CA ASP A 26 -21.12 -19.74 -0.83
C ASP A 26 -20.43 -18.39 -0.67
N LEU A 27 -20.58 -17.75 0.50
CA LEU A 27 -19.93 -16.48 0.76
C LEU A 27 -18.43 -16.65 0.93
N ALA A 28 -17.96 -17.73 1.57
CA ALA A 28 -16.54 -18.02 1.72
C ALA A 28 -15.87 -18.20 0.35
N ASN A 29 -16.52 -18.93 -0.56
CA ASN A 29 -16.07 -19.11 -1.94
C ASN A 29 -16.01 -17.78 -2.71
N LYS A 30 -17.02 -16.91 -2.57
CA LYS A 30 -17.02 -15.56 -3.18
C LYS A 30 -15.90 -14.67 -2.63
N LEU A 31 -15.48 -14.88 -1.39
CA LEU A 31 -14.41 -14.12 -0.73
C LEU A 31 -13.02 -14.73 -0.93
N GLY A 32 -12.92 -15.94 -1.48
CA GLY A 32 -11.66 -16.68 -1.60
C GLY A 32 -11.06 -17.09 -0.25
N ILE A 33 -11.90 -17.36 0.75
CA ILE A 33 -11.49 -17.80 2.10
C ILE A 33 -12.11 -19.15 2.45
N SER A 34 -11.61 -19.79 3.49
CA SER A 34 -12.23 -21.03 4.00
C SER A 34 -13.54 -20.74 4.74
N ARG A 35 -14.46 -21.72 4.74
CA ARG A 35 -15.71 -21.64 5.51
C ARG A 35 -15.47 -21.42 7.00
N SER A 36 -14.44 -22.05 7.57
CA SER A 36 -14.08 -21.87 8.98
C SER A 36 -13.65 -20.43 9.25
N THR A 37 -12.84 -19.82 8.37
CA THR A 37 -12.49 -18.39 8.44
C THR A 37 -13.73 -17.50 8.43
N LEU A 38 -14.67 -17.74 7.52
CA LEU A 38 -15.92 -16.97 7.51
C LEU A 38 -16.71 -17.16 8.80
N SER A 39 -16.77 -18.38 9.35
CA SER A 39 -17.42 -18.63 10.63
C SER A 39 -16.76 -17.82 11.75
N TYR A 40 -15.42 -17.78 11.84
CA TYR A 40 -14.72 -16.97 12.84
C TYR A 40 -15.04 -15.47 12.70
N TYR A 41 -15.17 -14.95 11.48
CA TYR A 41 -15.62 -13.58 11.23
C TYR A 41 -17.05 -13.33 11.68
N GLU A 42 -18.00 -14.24 11.40
CA GLU A 42 -19.39 -14.07 11.82
C GLU A 42 -19.59 -14.14 13.36
N HIS A 43 -18.62 -14.71 14.07
CA HIS A 43 -18.61 -14.80 15.54
C HIS A 43 -17.74 -13.72 16.21
N GLY A 44 -17.00 -12.92 15.44
CA GLY A 44 -16.09 -11.90 15.98
C GLY A 44 -14.84 -12.45 16.66
N ASN A 45 -14.47 -13.69 16.34
CA ASN A 45 -13.31 -14.36 16.94
C ASN A 45 -11.98 -13.93 16.31
N ILE A 46 -12.01 -13.48 15.05
CA ILE A 46 -10.84 -13.07 14.27
C ILE A 46 -11.18 -11.81 13.48
N GLU A 47 -10.21 -10.92 13.33
CA GLU A 47 -10.35 -9.70 12.53
C GLU A 47 -10.12 -9.98 11.03
N PRO A 48 -10.94 -9.40 10.14
CA PRO A 48 -10.73 -9.50 8.70
C PRO A 48 -9.53 -8.68 8.24
N ASN A 49 -8.76 -9.21 7.28
CA ASN A 49 -7.74 -8.43 6.59
C ASN A 49 -8.39 -7.37 5.67
N ILE A 50 -7.65 -6.32 5.33
CA ILE A 50 -8.07 -5.23 4.44
C ILE A 50 -8.61 -5.72 3.09
N PHE A 51 -8.03 -6.79 2.52
CA PHE A 51 -8.53 -7.38 1.27
C PHE A 51 -9.94 -7.94 1.41
N VAL A 52 -10.23 -8.61 2.53
CA VAL A 52 -11.57 -9.14 2.82
C VAL A 52 -12.57 -7.99 2.99
N LEU A 53 -12.18 -6.92 3.68
CA LEU A 53 -13.00 -5.72 3.85
C LEU A 53 -13.34 -5.06 2.50
N ILE A 54 -12.35 -4.89 1.61
CA ILE A 54 -12.55 -4.31 0.27
C ILE A 54 -13.45 -5.20 -0.59
N THR A 55 -13.23 -6.52 -0.58
CA THR A 55 -14.05 -7.43 -1.38
C THR A 55 -15.48 -7.47 -0.86
N LEU A 56 -15.67 -7.52 0.46
CA LEU A 56 -17.00 -7.42 1.08
C LEU A 56 -17.68 -6.10 0.73
N SER A 57 -16.99 -4.96 0.80
CA SER A 57 -17.59 -3.66 0.51
C SER A 57 -18.12 -3.60 -0.93
N LYS A 58 -17.38 -4.19 -1.88
CA LYS A 58 -17.81 -4.31 -3.28
C LYS A 58 -19.00 -5.27 -3.45
N LEU A 59 -18.95 -6.45 -2.84
CA LEU A 59 -20.05 -7.42 -2.90
C LEU A 59 -21.34 -6.84 -2.28
N MET A 60 -21.19 -6.13 -1.17
CA MET A 60 -22.29 -5.56 -0.38
C MET A 60 -22.80 -4.23 -0.91
N ASN A 61 -22.11 -3.63 -1.88
CA ASN A 61 -22.35 -2.28 -2.37
C ASN A 61 -22.48 -1.26 -1.23
N CYS A 62 -21.55 -1.31 -0.27
CA CYS A 62 -21.50 -0.40 0.87
C CYS A 62 -20.07 0.08 1.12
N SER A 63 -19.91 1.13 1.93
CA SER A 63 -18.58 1.58 2.35
C SER A 63 -18.01 0.67 3.44
N ILE A 64 -16.67 0.58 3.52
CA ILE A 64 -15.99 -0.13 4.60
C ILE A 64 -16.40 0.46 5.96
N ASP A 65 -16.50 1.79 6.06
CA ASP A 65 -17.00 2.47 7.26
C ASP A 65 -18.36 1.94 7.73
N SER A 66 -19.27 1.63 6.80
CA SER A 66 -20.57 1.04 7.13
C SER A 66 -20.45 -0.41 7.60
N LEU A 67 -19.58 -1.19 6.96
CA LEU A 67 -19.26 -2.56 7.34
C LEU A 67 -18.76 -2.65 8.78
N ILE A 68 -17.85 -1.77 9.20
CA ILE A 68 -17.22 -1.80 10.53
C ILE A 68 -17.89 -0.87 11.56
N GLY A 69 -19.06 -0.30 11.24
CA GLY A 69 -19.83 0.49 12.20
C GLY A 69 -19.34 1.93 12.44
N LEU A 70 -18.43 2.44 11.61
CA LEU A 70 -17.96 3.82 11.65
C LEU A 70 -18.92 4.81 10.98
N SER A 71 -19.98 4.34 10.30
CA SER A 71 -20.95 5.17 9.58
C SER A 71 -21.97 5.90 10.46
N LYS A 72 -21.68 6.19 11.73
CA LYS A 72 -22.45 7.24 12.45
C LYS A 72 -22.44 8.46 11.54
N LYS A 73 -23.61 8.96 11.15
CA LYS A 73 -23.77 10.09 10.21
C LYS A 73 -22.78 11.19 10.58
N ARG A 74 -21.62 11.24 9.91
CA ARG A 74 -20.96 12.51 9.74
C ARG A 74 -22.02 13.32 8.99
N LYS A 75 -22.43 14.46 9.53
CA LYS A 75 -23.04 15.49 8.70
C LYS A 75 -21.94 15.89 7.71
N VAL A 76 -21.78 15.10 6.65
CA VAL A 76 -20.90 15.46 5.54
C VAL A 76 -21.68 16.54 4.81
N GLN A 77 -21.36 17.79 5.13
CA GLN A 77 -21.67 18.90 4.26
C GLN A 77 -20.92 18.61 2.96
N ASP A 78 -21.66 18.43 1.88
CA ASP A 78 -21.10 18.29 0.55
C ASP A 78 -20.41 19.63 0.21
N PRO A 79 -19.08 19.68 -0.01
CA PRO A 79 -18.39 20.92 -0.41
C PRO A 79 -18.81 21.44 -1.78
N SER A 80 -19.61 20.68 -2.53
CA SER A 80 -19.96 20.93 -3.94
C SER A 80 -21.28 21.69 -4.12
N ILE A 81 -22.08 21.85 -3.07
CA ILE A 81 -23.32 22.62 -3.09
C ILE A 81 -23.28 23.65 -1.96
N PRO A 82 -22.89 24.90 -2.23
CA PRO A 82 -23.02 25.97 -1.25
C PRO A 82 -24.51 26.29 -1.10
N ASP A 83 -25.12 25.89 0.02
CA ASP A 83 -26.40 26.45 0.42
C ASP A 83 -26.10 27.80 1.08
N GLU A 84 -26.09 28.88 0.26
CA GLU A 84 -25.80 30.26 0.66
C GLU A 84 -26.75 30.81 1.74
N SER A 85 -27.79 30.08 2.10
CA SER A 85 -28.89 30.59 2.92
C SER A 85 -28.69 30.52 4.44
N ASN A 86 -27.59 29.93 4.97
CA ASN A 86 -27.52 29.65 6.41
C ASN A 86 -26.17 29.91 7.14
N TYR A 87 -25.28 30.74 6.60
CA TYR A 87 -24.15 31.26 7.40
C TYR A 87 -24.65 32.36 8.36
N LYS A 88 -25.20 31.95 9.51
CA LYS A 88 -25.05 32.74 10.74
C LYS A 88 -23.73 32.34 11.38
N LEU A 89 -22.74 33.23 11.29
CA LEU A 89 -21.52 33.17 12.08
C LEU A 89 -21.92 33.35 13.55
N GLU A 90 -21.97 32.26 14.32
CA GLU A 90 -21.87 32.38 15.77
C GLU A 90 -20.40 32.55 16.12
N GLU A 91 -20.02 33.80 16.34
CA GLU A 91 -18.84 34.16 17.10
C GLU A 91 -18.97 33.55 18.50
N SER A 92 -18.24 32.47 18.75
CA SER A 92 -17.85 32.12 20.12
C SER A 92 -16.35 31.92 20.15
N GLU A 93 -15.67 32.95 20.65
CA GLU A 93 -14.27 32.94 21.05
C GLU A 93 -14.01 31.76 22.00
N ASN A 94 -12.96 30.96 21.76
CA ASN A 94 -12.41 30.10 22.79
C ASN A 94 -10.96 29.69 22.46
N GLN A 95 -10.08 29.77 23.46
CA GLN A 95 -8.61 29.60 23.46
C GLN A 95 -8.05 28.27 22.90
N ASN A 96 -8.88 27.38 22.35
CA ASN A 96 -8.50 26.06 21.85
C ASN A 96 -7.96 26.05 20.40
N ASN A 97 -7.91 27.20 19.71
CA ASN A 97 -7.59 27.26 18.28
C ASN A 97 -6.08 27.37 17.98
N GLU A 98 -5.30 28.00 18.88
CA GLU A 98 -3.84 28.16 18.71
C GLU A 98 -3.09 26.83 18.90
N ASN A 99 -3.42 26.05 19.92
CA ASN A 99 -2.80 24.74 20.17
C ASN A 99 -3.04 23.76 19.01
N PHE A 100 -4.24 23.76 18.45
CA PHE A 100 -4.57 22.92 17.30
C PHE A 100 -3.84 23.35 16.02
N LYS A 101 -3.64 24.67 15.85
CA LYS A 101 -2.90 25.22 14.71
C LYS A 101 -1.41 24.88 14.78
N LEU A 102 -0.82 24.92 15.97
CA LEU A 102 0.58 24.52 16.22
C LEU A 102 0.80 23.03 15.95
N GLU A 103 -0.11 22.16 16.42
CA GLU A 103 -0.04 20.71 16.19
C GLU A 103 -0.14 20.35 14.70
N ILE A 104 -0.97 21.06 13.93
CA ILE A 104 -1.07 20.87 12.47
C ILE A 104 0.22 21.28 11.76
N GLU A 105 0.83 22.39 12.14
CA GLU A 105 2.09 22.85 11.53
C GLU A 105 3.26 21.91 11.84
N GLU A 106 3.33 21.36 13.05
CA GLU A 106 4.33 20.37 13.42
C GLU A 106 4.22 19.10 12.56
N ILE A 107 3.00 18.57 12.38
CA ILE A 107 2.74 17.42 11.51
C ILE A 107 3.10 17.73 10.05
N ARG A 108 2.84 18.95 9.56
CA ARG A 108 3.20 19.38 8.20
C ARG A 108 4.71 19.37 8.00
N GLU A 109 5.46 19.88 8.98
CA GLU A 109 6.91 19.96 8.90
C GLU A 109 7.56 18.58 8.98
N GLU A 110 7.05 17.68 9.83
CA GLU A 110 7.48 16.28 9.85
C GLU A 110 7.24 15.57 8.51
N ARG A 111 6.04 15.73 7.93
CA ARG A 111 5.72 15.16 6.62
C ARG A 111 6.63 15.69 5.53
N LYS A 112 6.96 16.98 5.56
CA LYS A 112 7.88 17.62 4.61
C LYS A 112 9.29 17.02 4.71
N LYS A 113 9.81 16.79 5.93
CA LYS A 113 11.09 16.12 6.16
C LYS A 113 11.09 14.68 5.64
N ILE A 114 10.04 13.91 5.90
CA ILE A 114 9.89 12.53 5.38
C ILE A 114 9.87 12.52 3.85
N LEU A 115 9.12 13.45 3.24
CA LEU A 115 9.05 13.58 1.80
C LEU A 115 10.42 13.89 1.19
N GLU A 116 11.17 14.81 1.81
CA GLU A 116 12.50 15.16 1.33
C GLU A 116 13.47 13.98 1.43
N LYS A 117 13.46 13.25 2.57
CA LYS A 117 14.25 12.03 2.73
C LYS A 117 13.91 10.97 1.68
N THR A 118 12.62 10.80 1.38
CA THR A 118 12.14 9.85 0.36
C THR A 118 12.57 10.25 -1.05
N LYS A 119 12.55 11.55 -1.37
CA LYS A 119 13.07 12.06 -2.66
C LYS A 119 14.56 11.77 -2.78
N ARG A 120 15.33 12.02 -1.72
CA ARG A 120 16.78 11.74 -1.70
C ARG A 120 17.07 10.24 -1.88
N SER A 121 16.37 9.37 -1.16
CA SER A 121 16.56 7.91 -1.31
C SER A 121 16.21 7.43 -2.71
N PHE A 122 15.17 7.97 -3.34
CA PHE A 122 14.83 7.66 -4.73
C PHE A 122 15.95 8.08 -5.70
N THR A 123 16.49 9.29 -5.54
CA THR A 123 17.61 9.75 -6.38
C THR A 123 18.88 8.91 -6.20
N GLU A 124 19.17 8.47 -4.98
CA GLU A 124 20.30 7.58 -4.71
C GLU A 124 20.12 6.21 -5.37
N LEU A 125 18.91 5.65 -5.33
CA LEU A 125 18.56 4.40 -6.02
C LEU A 125 18.73 4.53 -7.53
N GLU A 126 18.28 5.66 -8.11
CA GLU A 126 18.46 5.92 -9.54
C GLU A 126 19.94 5.98 -9.93
N MET A 127 20.75 6.69 -9.12
CA MET A 127 22.19 6.76 -9.34
C MET A 127 22.88 5.42 -9.13
N SER A 128 22.45 4.63 -8.16
CA SER A 128 22.96 3.28 -7.92
C SER A 128 22.70 2.35 -9.10
N LYS A 129 21.49 2.38 -9.68
CA LYS A 129 21.16 1.65 -10.90
C LYS A 129 22.10 2.03 -12.06
N LYS A 130 22.29 3.34 -12.28
CA LYS A 130 23.23 3.85 -13.30
C LYS A 130 24.67 3.38 -13.06
N ARG A 131 25.12 3.24 -11.80
CA ARG A 131 26.45 2.70 -11.47
C ARG A 131 26.53 1.21 -11.80
N ALA A 132 25.51 0.43 -11.43
CA ALA A 132 25.45 -1.00 -11.74
C ALA A 132 25.51 -1.27 -13.25
N ASP A 133 24.77 -0.49 -14.06
CA ASP A 133 24.80 -0.61 -15.52
C ASP A 133 26.20 -0.35 -16.08
N ARG A 134 26.92 0.65 -15.55
CA ARG A 134 28.32 0.92 -15.95
C ARG A 134 29.25 -0.22 -15.55
N MET A 135 29.15 -0.72 -14.32
CA MET A 135 29.95 -1.85 -13.85
C MET A 135 29.73 -3.09 -14.72
N TYR A 136 28.48 -3.36 -15.10
CA TYR A 136 28.16 -4.46 -16.00
C TYR A 136 28.82 -4.29 -17.37
N ASN A 137 28.74 -3.09 -17.96
CA ASN A 137 29.38 -2.80 -19.24
C ASN A 137 30.92 -2.94 -19.16
N GLU A 138 31.53 -2.49 -18.06
CA GLU A 138 32.97 -2.65 -17.83
C GLU A 138 33.36 -4.13 -17.68
N PHE A 139 32.56 -4.90 -16.95
CA PHE A 139 32.75 -6.34 -16.79
C PHE A 139 32.69 -7.06 -18.14
N GLU A 140 31.68 -6.77 -18.96
CA GLU A 140 31.55 -7.31 -20.33
C GLU A 140 32.76 -6.96 -21.20
N MET A 141 33.24 -5.72 -21.14
CA MET A 141 34.44 -5.31 -21.86
C MET A 141 35.70 -6.02 -21.35
N SER A 142 35.82 -6.23 -20.04
CA SER A 142 36.92 -6.97 -19.43
C SER A 142 36.93 -8.43 -19.89
N LYS A 143 35.77 -9.09 -19.90
CA LYS A 143 35.60 -10.46 -20.42
C LYS A 143 36.07 -10.57 -21.87
N LYS A 144 35.65 -9.64 -22.74
CA LYS A 144 36.10 -9.58 -24.14
C LYS A 144 37.60 -9.34 -24.30
N ARG A 145 38.27 -8.68 -23.34
CA ARG A 145 39.74 -8.53 -23.34
C ARG A 145 40.41 -9.84 -22.95
N ALA A 146 39.91 -10.52 -21.91
CA ALA A 146 40.42 -11.81 -21.48
C ALA A 146 40.31 -12.87 -22.59
N ASP A 147 39.16 -12.95 -23.26
CA ASP A 147 38.95 -13.89 -24.38
C ASP A 147 39.95 -13.65 -25.52
N ARG A 148 40.26 -12.38 -25.82
CA ARG A 148 41.27 -12.01 -26.82
C ARG A 148 42.67 -12.44 -26.40
N MET A 149 43.07 -12.13 -25.17
CA MET A 149 44.38 -12.54 -24.63
C MET A 149 44.52 -14.06 -24.64
N TYR A 150 43.47 -14.80 -24.29
CA TYR A 150 43.48 -16.26 -24.34
C TYR A 150 43.68 -16.78 -25.77
N ASN A 151 42.96 -16.23 -26.74
CA ASN A 151 43.14 -16.60 -28.14
C ASN A 151 44.56 -16.29 -28.65
N GLU A 152 45.11 -15.11 -28.30
CA GLU A 152 46.49 -14.74 -28.64
C GLU A 152 47.51 -15.70 -28.01
N PHE A 153 47.31 -16.08 -26.76
CA PHE A 153 48.14 -17.08 -26.07
C PHE A 153 48.10 -18.43 -26.76
N GLU A 154 46.91 -18.95 -27.09
CA GLU A 154 46.75 -20.22 -27.81
C GLU A 154 47.41 -20.17 -29.20
N THR A 155 47.31 -19.06 -29.92
CA THR A 155 48.01 -18.91 -31.20
C THR A 155 49.52 -18.89 -31.04
N SER A 156 50.04 -18.20 -30.03
CA SER A 156 51.47 -18.14 -29.73
C SER A 156 52.02 -19.51 -29.32
N LYS A 157 51.28 -20.26 -28.49
CA LYS A 157 51.60 -21.63 -28.12
C LYS A 157 51.71 -22.54 -29.35
N ARG A 158 50.72 -22.49 -30.25
CA ARG A 158 50.75 -23.26 -31.51
C ARG A 158 51.93 -22.88 -32.41
N GLN A 159 52.36 -21.62 -32.42
CA GLN A 159 53.54 -21.19 -33.18
C GLN A 159 54.82 -21.78 -32.58
N VAL A 160 54.97 -21.75 -31.26
CA VAL A 160 56.12 -22.33 -30.55
C VAL A 160 56.17 -23.85 -30.75
N ASP A 161 55.05 -24.56 -30.62
CA ASP A 161 54.97 -26.02 -30.83
C ASP A 161 55.39 -26.43 -32.26
N ARG A 162 55.21 -25.56 -33.25
CA ARG A 162 55.67 -25.77 -34.64
C ARG A 162 57.16 -25.48 -34.86
N ILE A 163 57.80 -24.72 -33.97
CA ILE A 163 59.24 -24.41 -34.06
C ILE A 163 60.06 -25.51 -33.37
N ILE A 164 59.48 -26.17 -32.36
CA ILE A 164 60.15 -27.20 -31.56
C ILE A 164 60.05 -28.60 -32.19
N ASN A 165 59.07 -28.86 -33.06
CA ASN A 165 58.95 -30.08 -33.86
C ASN A 165 59.50 -29.89 -35.27
#